data_AF-A0A7C1KXV7-F1
#
_entry.id   AF-A0A7C1KXV7-F1
#
_cell.length_a   1.000
_cell.length_b   1.000
_cell.length_c   1.000
_cell.angle_alpha   90.00
_cell.angle_beta   90.00
_cell.angle_gamma   90.00
#
_symmetry.space_group_name_H-M   'P 1'
#
loop_
_entity.id
_entity.type
_entity.pdbx_description
1 polymer ?
#
loop_
_entity_poly.entity_id
_entity_poly.type
_entity_poly.pdbx_seq_one_letter_code
_entity_poly.pdbx_strand_id
1 'polypeptide(L)' 'MIQRNSCPNYNHSRVNAPVRACPMCGDVVNRNIPIKNCSEEEHAKKRKDRNKYCIDCGKQLIEGI' A
#
# COMPACT_ATOMS: atom_id res chain seq x y z
N MET A 1 11.14 2.65 12.01
CA MET A 1 9.71 2.87 11.74
C MET A 1 9.58 4.24 11.07
N ILE A 2 9.27 4.27 9.77
CA ILE A 2 9.07 5.54 9.05
C ILE A 2 7.85 6.21 9.69
N GLN A 3 8.05 7.36 10.32
CA GLN A 3 6.96 8.11 10.94
C GLN A 3 5.91 8.44 9.87
N ARG A 4 4.63 8.25 10.20
CA ARG A 4 3.45 8.49 9.35
C ARG A 4 3.47 9.84 8.62
N ASN A 5 4.18 10.84 9.15
CA ASN A 5 4.32 12.17 8.59
C ASN A 5 5.26 12.28 7.37
N SER A 6 6.00 11.23 7.01
CA SER A 6 6.96 11.27 5.89
C SER A 6 6.57 10.41 4.69
N CYS A 7 5.38 9.82 4.67
CA CYS A 7 4.94 9.05 3.51
C CYS A 7 4.61 10.06 2.38
N PRO A 8 5.41 10.12 1.29
CA PRO A 8 5.35 11.23 0.32
C PRO A 8 4.11 11.17 -0.58
N ASN A 9 3.37 10.05 -0.55
CA ASN A 9 2.07 10.01 -1.19
C ASN A 9 1.05 10.63 -0.23
N TYR A 10 0.32 11.62 -0.73
CA TYR A 10 -0.72 12.35 0.01
C TYR A 10 -1.93 11.47 0.38
N ASN A 11 -1.86 10.14 0.25
CA ASN A 11 -2.99 9.26 0.58
C ASN A 11 -3.35 9.31 2.07
N HIS A 12 -2.38 9.59 2.94
CA HIS A 12 -2.64 9.75 4.38
C HIS A 12 -3.45 11.01 4.71
N SER A 13 -3.40 12.04 3.86
CA SER A 13 -4.16 13.28 4.05
C SER A 13 -5.57 13.23 3.45
N ARG A 14 -5.90 12.16 2.71
CA ARG A 14 -7.20 12.01 2.05
C ARG A 14 -8.14 11.22 2.95
N VAL A 15 -9.28 11.81 3.29
CA VAL A 15 -10.37 11.14 4.02
C VAL A 15 -10.89 9.90 3.26
N ASN A 16 -10.92 9.97 1.93
CA ASN A 16 -11.34 8.88 1.04
C ASN A 16 -10.21 8.49 0.09
N ALA A 17 -9.08 8.03 0.64
CA ALA A 17 -8.00 7.50 -0.20
C ALA A 17 -8.54 6.33 -1.07
N PRO A 18 -8.20 6.25 -2.37
CA PRO A 18 -8.73 5.22 -3.27
C PRO A 18 -8.10 3.84 -3.06
N VAL A 19 -7.24 3.70 -2.05
CA VAL A 19 -6.48 2.49 -1.74
C VAL A 19 -6.65 2.14 -0.28
N ARG A 20 -6.61 0.84 0.07
CA ARG A 20 -6.74 0.40 1.45
C ARG A 20 -5.46 0.68 2.23
N ALA A 21 -4.32 0.26 1.70
CA ALA A 21 -3.01 0.38 2.31
C ALA A 21 -2.09 1.30 1.51
N CYS A 22 -1.17 1.96 2.21
CA CYS A 22 -0.18 2.83 1.59
C CYS A 22 0.87 1.98 0.87
N PRO A 23 1.10 2.18 -0.45
CA PRO A 23 2.11 1.40 -1.19
C PRO A 23 3.54 1.64 -0.72
N MET A 24 3.78 2.68 0.09
CA MET A 24 5.12 3.11 0.51
C MET A 24 5.47 2.70 1.93
N CYS A 25 4.54 2.89 2.89
CA CYS A 25 4.76 2.58 4.31
C CYS A 25 3.90 1.41 4.83
N GLY A 26 2.98 0.87 4.03
CA GLY A 26 2.16 -0.30 4.41
C GLY A 26 1.01 0.01 5.36
N ASP A 27 0.99 1.19 5.98
CA ASP A 27 -0.09 1.62 6.87
C ASP A 27 -1.45 1.63 6.16
N VAL A 28 -2.51 1.31 6.90
CA VAL A 28 -3.87 1.36 6.39
C VAL A 28 -4.33 2.83 6.28
N VAL A 29 -4.63 3.28 5.06
CA VAL A 29 -5.07 4.65 4.76
C VAL A 29 -6.57 4.75 4.56
N ASN A 30 -7.24 3.69 4.10
CA ASN A 30 -8.70 3.64 4.03
C ASN A 30 -9.23 2.28 4.52
N ARG A 31 -9.79 2.28 5.73
CA ARG A 31 -10.36 1.07 6.36
C ARG A 31 -11.70 0.64 5.76
N ASN A 32 -12.37 1.53 5.03
CA ASN A 32 -13.65 1.24 4.41
C ASN A 32 -13.50 0.40 3.13
N ILE A 33 -12.28 0.30 2.58
CA ILE A 33 -12.00 -0.56 1.42
C ILE A 33 -11.75 -1.98 1.94
N PRO A 34 -12.52 -2.98 1.50
CA PRO A 34 -12.33 -4.37 1.94
C PRO A 34 -11.00 -4.93 1.44
N ILE A 35 -10.43 -5.85 2.22
CA ILE A 35 -9.24 -6.61 1.81
C ILE A 35 -9.61 -7.43 0.58
N LYS A 36 -8.84 -7.29 -0.50
CA LYS A 36 -8.96 -8.18 -1.65
C LYS A 36 -8.00 -9.36 -1.50
N ASN A 37 -8.43 -10.51 -2.02
CA ASN A 37 -7.55 -11.64 -2.20
C ASN A 37 -6.68 -11.38 -3.44
N CYS A 38 -5.39 -11.13 -3.21
CA CYS A 38 -4.46 -10.80 -4.29
C CYS A 38 -3.73 -12.06 -4.75
N SER A 39 -3.70 -12.28 -6.06
CA SER A 39 -2.85 -13.30 -6.69
C SER A 39 -1.40 -12.83 -6.78
N GLU A 40 -0.47 -13.77 -6.92
CA GLU A 40 0.95 -13.43 -7.08
C GLU A 40 1.23 -12.64 -8.38
N GLU A 41 0.40 -12.79 -9.42
CA GLU A 41 0.45 -11.98 -10.64
C GLU A 41 0.12 -10.51 -10.38
N GLU A 42 -0.90 -10.22 -9.56
CA GLU A 42 -1.26 -8.87 -9.14
C GLU A 42 -0.12 -8.24 -8.34
N HIS A 43 0.44 -9.01 -7.39
CA HIS A 43 1.61 -8.59 -6.63
C HIS A 43 2.83 -8.34 -7.52
N ALA A 44 3.06 -9.16 -8.54
CA ALA A 44 4.16 -8.97 -9.49
C ALA A 44 4.02 -7.66 -10.29
N LYS A 45 2.79 -7.31 -10.72
CA LYS A 45 2.52 -6.01 -11.35
C LYS A 45 2.81 -4.86 -10.38
N LYS A 46 2.31 -4.93 -9.15
CA LYS A 46 2.56 -3.89 -8.13
C LYS A 46 4.05 -3.75 -7.78
N ARG A 47 4.82 -4.83 -7.79
CA ARG A 47 6.30 -4.80 -7.69
C ARG A 47 6.95 -4.06 -8.86
N LYS A 48 6.48 -4.28 -10.10
CA LYS A 48 6.96 -3.54 -11.29
C LYS A 48 6.68 -2.05 -11.18
N ASP A 49 5.53 -1.67 -10.62
CA ASP A 49 5.19 -0.28 -10.27
C ASP A 49 5.99 0.29 -9.07
N ARG A 50 6.99 -0.45 -8.56
CA ARG A 50 7.84 -0.08 -7.42
C ARG A 50 7.07 0.14 -6.12
N ASN A 51 5.88 -0.45 -5.98
CA ASN A 51 5.16 -0.44 -4.71
C ASN A 51 5.86 -1.39 -3.72
N LYS A 52 6.21 -0.87 -2.54
CA LYS A 52 6.78 -1.68 -1.45
C LYS A 52 5.74 -2.53 -0.76
N TYR A 53 4.49 -2.07 -0.75
CA TYR A 53 3.34 -2.75 -0.17
C TYR A 53 2.18 -2.81 -1.16
N CYS A 54 1.35 -3.86 -1.05
CA CYS A 54 0.16 -4.01 -1.85
C CYS A 54 -0.91 -3.02 -1.39
N ILE A 55 -1.46 -2.24 -2.32
CA ILE A 55 -2.48 -1.24 -2.04
C ILE A 55 -3.83 -1.83 -1.61
N ASP A 56 -4.11 -3.07 -2.01
CA ASP A 56 -5.38 -3.75 -1.76
C ASP A 56 -5.33 -4.60 -0.48
N CYS A 57 -4.29 -5.43 -0.31
CA CYS A 57 -4.19 -6.33 0.86
C CYS A 57 -3.22 -5.84 1.95
N GLY A 58 -2.33 -4.90 1.64
CA GLY A 58 -1.31 -4.40 2.58
C GLY A 58 -0.07 -5.30 2.69
N LYS A 59 0.00 -6.42 1.96
CA LYS A 59 1.16 -7.33 1.98
C LYS A 59 2.41 -6.60 1.51
N GLN A 60 3.53 -6.78 2.21
CA GLN A 60 4.81 -6.30 1.75
C GLN A 60 5.21 -7.05 0.47
N LEU A 61 5.52 -6.30 -0.58
CA LEU A 61 5.82 -6.81 -1.92
C LEU A 61 7.32 -6.86 -2.18
N ILE A 62 8.06 -5.92 -1.61
CA ILE A 62 9.51 -5.84 -1.73
C ILE A 62 10.06 -5.95 -0.32
N GLU A 63 10.55 -7.13 0.04
CA GLU A 63 11.45 -7.28 1.18
C GLU A 63 12.83 -6.80 0.74
N GLY A 64 13.51 -6.07 1.61
CA GLY A 64 14.67 -5.24 1.28
C GLY A 64 15.79 -5.95 0.53
N ILE A 65 16.49 -5.15 -0.28
CA ILE A 65 17.93 -5.34 -0.52
C ILE A 65 18.65 -5.08 0.79
#